data_AF-A0A6V7HS33-F1
#
_entry.id   AF-A0A6V7HS33-F1
#
_cell.length_a   1.000
_cell.length_b   1.000
_cell.length_c   1.000
_cell.angle_alpha   90.00
_cell.angle_beta   90.00
_cell.angle_gamma   90.00
#
_symmetry.space_group_name_H-M   'P 1'
#
loop_
_entity.id
_entity.type
_entity.pdbx_description
1 polymer ?
#
loop_
_entity_poly.entity_id
_entity_poly.type
_entity_poly.pdbx_seq_one_letter_code
_entity_poly.pdbx_strand_id
1 'polypeptide(L)'
;TLNKIRPVDECCKGYGETQDGDKCVPICSQDCKHGLCVAPDECKCETGYGGPACDVKCPFGKWGRDCTEECSCKNGAACDPDDGKCRCTKGWTGRNCDEMCTPDRYGQDCGEECRCRNGGSCHHISGECHCAPGYTGPLCDDLCPEGKHGDECKTECRCQNGGYCSPTTGECFCTPGWM
;
A
#
# COMPACT_ATOMS: atom_id res chain seq x y z
N THR A 1 13.49 -22.68 -58.90
CA THR A 1 14.15 -21.83 -57.88
C THR A 1 14.95 -22.74 -56.97
N LEU A 2 16.28 -22.58 -56.88
CA LEU A 2 17.11 -23.40 -55.99
C LEU A 2 16.90 -22.93 -54.55
N ASN A 3 16.28 -23.76 -53.71
CA ASN A 3 16.25 -23.54 -52.27
C ASN A 3 17.65 -23.79 -51.72
N LYS A 4 18.33 -22.73 -51.31
CA LYS A 4 19.66 -22.79 -50.71
C LYS A 4 19.49 -23.00 -49.21
N ILE A 5 19.41 -24.26 -48.80
CA ILE A 5 19.41 -24.62 -47.38
C ILE A 5 20.88 -24.59 -46.93
N ARG A 6 21.18 -23.92 -45.81
CA ARG A 6 22.50 -23.98 -45.17
C ARG A 6 22.39 -25.02 -44.05
N PRO A 7 22.84 -26.27 -44.26
CA PRO A 7 22.77 -27.30 -43.24
C PRO A 7 23.56 -26.83 -42.02
N VAL A 8 23.04 -27.10 -40.83
CA VAL A 8 23.84 -27.03 -39.60
C VAL A 8 24.68 -28.30 -39.61
N ASP A 9 25.97 -28.18 -39.93
CA ASP A 9 26.87 -29.34 -40.00
C ASP A 9 27.38 -29.75 -38.60
N GLU A 10 27.52 -28.79 -37.69
CA GLU A 10 27.94 -29.01 -36.29
C GLU A 10 27.55 -27.81 -35.41
N CYS A 11 27.02 -28.06 -34.23
CA CYS A 11 26.76 -27.02 -33.23
C CYS A 11 28.02 -26.63 -32.45
N CYS A 12 28.16 -25.34 -32.12
CA CYS A 12 29.23 -24.86 -31.26
C CYS A 12 29.15 -25.48 -29.86
N LYS A 13 30.29 -25.51 -29.14
CA LYS A 13 30.35 -26.00 -27.76
C LYS A 13 29.29 -25.32 -26.88
N GLY A 14 28.50 -26.13 -26.16
CA GLY A 14 27.41 -25.67 -25.30
C GLY A 14 26.06 -25.49 -26.01
N TYR A 15 25.98 -25.82 -27.31
CA TYR A 15 24.74 -25.85 -28.07
C TYR A 15 24.47 -27.26 -28.58
N GLY A 16 23.21 -27.67 -28.56
CA GLY A 16 22.73 -28.96 -29.05
C GLY A 16 21.75 -28.80 -30.19
N GLU A 17 21.63 -29.80 -31.05
CA GLU A 17 20.65 -29.79 -32.13
C GLU A 17 19.22 -29.98 -31.61
N THR A 18 18.27 -29.29 -32.23
CA THR A 18 16.83 -29.52 -32.02
C THR A 18 16.42 -30.87 -32.59
N GLN A 19 15.24 -31.38 -32.20
CA GLN A 19 14.72 -32.68 -32.69
C GLN A 19 14.58 -32.74 -34.21
N ASP A 20 14.37 -31.58 -34.85
CA ASP A 20 14.25 -31.44 -36.31
C ASP A 20 15.62 -31.33 -37.02
N GLY A 21 16.72 -31.23 -36.26
CA GLY A 21 18.09 -31.16 -36.78
C GLY A 21 18.44 -29.89 -37.56
N ASP A 22 17.56 -28.88 -37.56
CA ASP A 22 17.70 -27.67 -38.39
C ASP A 22 18.33 -26.48 -37.64
N LYS A 23 18.41 -26.57 -36.30
CA LYS A 23 18.84 -25.48 -35.41
C LYS A 23 19.68 -25.97 -34.24
N CYS A 24 20.67 -25.17 -33.88
CA CYS A 24 21.40 -25.26 -32.62
C CYS A 24 20.72 -24.42 -31.54
N VAL A 25 20.39 -25.03 -30.41
CA VAL A 25 19.83 -24.38 -29.21
C VAL A 25 20.82 -24.48 -28.05
N PRO A 26 20.89 -23.47 -27.16
CA PRO A 26 21.79 -23.52 -26.02
C PRO A 26 21.42 -24.65 -25.06
N ILE A 27 22.43 -25.24 -24.44
CA ILE A 27 22.29 -26.29 -23.42
C ILE A 27 22.54 -25.66 -22.06
N CYS A 28 21.58 -25.79 -21.15
CA CYS A 28 21.74 -25.41 -19.75
C CYS A 28 21.83 -26.67 -18.90
N SER A 29 22.85 -26.74 -18.03
CA SER A 29 23.08 -27.88 -17.12
C SER A 29 21.96 -28.03 -16.09
N GLN A 30 21.32 -26.92 -15.73
CA GLN A 30 20.09 -26.90 -14.94
C GLN A 30 18.95 -26.34 -15.78
N ASP A 31 17.76 -26.82 -15.46
CA ASP A 31 16.53 -26.38 -16.11
C ASP A 31 16.15 -24.97 -15.65
N CYS A 32 15.96 -24.03 -16.58
CA CYS A 32 15.54 -22.67 -16.29
C CYS A 32 14.05 -22.67 -15.90
N LYS A 33 13.75 -22.75 -14.60
CA LYS A 33 12.38 -23.00 -14.09
C LYS A 33 11.38 -21.94 -14.52
N HIS A 34 11.69 -20.68 -14.25
CA HIS A 34 10.90 -19.52 -14.68
C HIS A 34 11.73 -18.69 -15.67
N GLY A 35 12.15 -19.31 -16.77
CA GLY A 35 13.00 -18.64 -17.74
C GLY A 35 13.27 -19.46 -18.99
N LEU A 36 14.15 -18.94 -19.82
CA LEU A 36 14.59 -19.58 -21.06
C LEU A 36 16.11 -19.70 -21.06
N CYS A 37 16.62 -20.84 -21.51
CA CYS A 37 18.05 -21.00 -21.79
C CYS A 37 18.39 -20.15 -23.02
N VAL A 38 19.21 -19.12 -22.86
CA VAL A 38 19.55 -18.16 -23.93
C VAL A 38 21.00 -18.28 -24.40
N ALA A 39 21.87 -18.82 -23.56
CA ALA A 39 23.24 -19.19 -23.88
C ALA A 39 23.64 -20.42 -23.03
N PRO A 40 24.78 -21.07 -23.32
CA PRO A 40 25.23 -22.22 -22.54
C PRO A 40 25.32 -21.87 -21.05
N ASP A 41 24.59 -22.62 -20.22
CA ASP A 41 24.45 -22.39 -18.78
C ASP A 41 23.97 -20.99 -18.36
N GLU A 42 23.31 -20.25 -19.27
CA GLU A 42 22.76 -18.92 -19.02
C GLU A 42 21.25 -18.90 -19.21
N CYS A 43 20.53 -18.76 -18.10
CA CYS A 43 19.08 -18.59 -18.09
C CYS A 43 18.72 -17.10 -18.14
N LYS A 44 17.77 -16.75 -18.99
CA LYS A 44 17.08 -15.46 -18.94
C LYS A 44 15.77 -15.63 -18.20
N CYS A 45 15.66 -15.01 -17.02
CA CYS A 45 14.51 -15.17 -16.17
C CYS A 45 13.28 -14.37 -16.63
N GLU A 46 12.11 -14.91 -16.32
CA GLU A 46 10.84 -14.20 -16.32
C GLU A 46 10.86 -13.12 -15.21
N THR A 47 9.95 -12.15 -15.32
CA THR A 47 9.80 -11.15 -14.25
C THR A 47 9.38 -11.83 -12.95
N GLY A 48 9.81 -11.28 -11.80
CA GLY A 48 9.49 -11.82 -10.48
C GLY A 48 10.40 -12.95 -10.03
N TYR A 49 11.35 -13.39 -10.87
CA TYR A 49 12.29 -14.46 -10.58
C TYR A 49 13.73 -14.07 -10.90
N GLY A 50 14.66 -14.74 -10.23
CA GLY A 50 16.09 -14.61 -10.44
C GLY A 50 16.87 -15.85 -10.01
N GLY A 51 18.18 -15.69 -9.97
CA GLY A 51 19.13 -16.78 -9.71
C GLY A 51 19.51 -17.53 -10.99
N PRO A 52 20.60 -18.34 -10.95
CA PRO A 52 21.14 -18.97 -12.16
C PRO A 52 20.17 -19.92 -12.89
N ALA A 53 19.20 -20.50 -12.18
CA ALA A 53 18.18 -21.39 -12.73
C ALA A 53 16.77 -20.77 -12.76
N CYS A 54 16.64 -19.46 -12.47
CA CYS A 54 15.36 -18.76 -12.38
C CYS A 54 14.35 -19.45 -11.43
N ASP A 55 14.83 -19.99 -10.32
CA ASP A 55 14.06 -20.74 -9.33
C ASP A 55 13.84 -19.95 -8.02
N VAL A 56 14.40 -18.74 -7.92
CA VAL A 56 14.27 -17.86 -6.76
C VAL A 56 13.28 -16.75 -7.07
N LYS A 57 12.15 -16.72 -6.36
CA LYS A 57 11.22 -15.58 -6.39
C LYS A 57 11.89 -14.34 -5.80
N CYS A 58 11.62 -13.17 -6.34
CA CYS A 58 12.26 -11.95 -5.85
C CYS A 58 12.04 -11.71 -4.35
N PRO A 59 13.11 -11.30 -3.64
CA PRO A 59 13.03 -11.03 -2.21
C PRO A 59 12.22 -9.77 -1.95
N PHE A 60 11.79 -9.60 -0.69
CA PHE A 60 11.04 -8.41 -0.27
C PHE A 60 11.81 -7.12 -0.61
N GLY A 61 11.12 -6.18 -1.27
CA GLY A 61 11.70 -4.91 -1.68
C GLY A 61 12.33 -4.91 -3.08
N LYS A 62 12.33 -6.05 -3.80
CA LYS A 62 12.83 -6.13 -5.18
C LYS A 62 11.81 -6.69 -6.15
N TRP A 63 11.97 -6.34 -7.43
CA TRP A 63 11.08 -6.79 -8.51
C TRP A 63 11.82 -6.87 -9.86
N GLY A 64 11.11 -7.28 -10.89
CA GLY A 64 11.62 -7.35 -12.26
C GLY A 64 12.34 -8.66 -12.56
N ARG A 65 13.08 -8.70 -13.67
CA ARG A 65 13.90 -9.85 -14.04
C ARG A 65 15.17 -9.86 -13.22
N ASP A 66 15.59 -11.04 -12.77
CA ASP A 66 16.79 -11.23 -11.96
C ASP A 66 16.79 -10.40 -10.66
N CYS A 67 15.62 -9.88 -10.27
CA CYS A 67 15.39 -9.07 -9.08
C CYS A 67 16.36 -7.88 -8.95
N THR A 68 16.65 -7.22 -10.07
CA THR A 68 17.57 -6.08 -10.11
C THR A 68 16.92 -4.76 -9.73
N GLU A 69 15.59 -4.67 -9.84
CA GLU A 69 14.86 -3.44 -9.56
C GLU A 69 14.50 -3.33 -8.08
N GLU A 70 14.55 -2.11 -7.55
CA GLU A 70 14.17 -1.79 -6.17
C GLU A 70 12.74 -1.24 -6.11
N CYS A 71 12.01 -1.62 -5.08
CA CYS A 71 10.64 -1.17 -4.87
C CYS A 71 10.61 0.24 -4.27
N SER A 72 9.77 1.11 -4.84
CA SER A 72 9.65 2.52 -4.42
C SER A 72 8.57 2.77 -3.36
N CYS A 73 7.90 1.70 -2.90
CA CYS A 73 6.77 1.77 -1.98
C CYS A 73 7.15 2.35 -0.60
N LYS A 74 6.26 3.15 -0.04
CA LYS A 74 6.40 3.81 1.27
C LYS A 74 5.46 3.21 2.31
N ASN A 75 5.59 3.64 3.56
CA ASN A 75 4.68 3.30 4.65
C ASN A 75 4.48 1.78 4.88
N GLY A 76 5.56 1.01 4.70
CA GLY A 76 5.56 -0.44 4.91
C GLY A 76 4.82 -1.24 3.84
N ALA A 77 4.46 -0.61 2.72
CA ALA A 77 3.81 -1.29 1.60
C ALA A 77 4.75 -2.28 0.91
N ALA A 78 4.19 -3.42 0.50
CA ALA A 78 4.88 -4.40 -0.32
C ALA A 78 4.72 -4.04 -1.80
N CYS A 79 5.64 -4.49 -2.64
CA CYS A 79 5.53 -4.42 -4.09
C CYS A 79 5.28 -5.80 -4.69
N ASP A 80 4.60 -5.81 -5.83
CA ASP A 80 4.52 -6.97 -6.69
C ASP A 80 5.89 -7.28 -7.31
N PRO A 81 6.38 -8.53 -7.25
CA PRO A 81 7.70 -8.89 -7.76
C PRO A 81 7.77 -8.87 -9.30
N ASP A 82 6.64 -8.95 -10.00
CA ASP A 82 6.60 -9.01 -11.46
C ASP A 82 6.70 -7.60 -12.07
N ASP A 83 5.93 -6.64 -11.54
CA ASP A 83 5.80 -5.30 -12.12
C ASP A 83 6.09 -4.14 -11.17
N GLY A 84 6.46 -4.42 -9.93
CA GLY A 84 6.87 -3.42 -8.94
C GLY A 84 5.73 -2.59 -8.37
N LYS A 85 4.46 -2.86 -8.73
CA LYS A 85 3.32 -2.09 -8.22
C LYS A 85 3.16 -2.27 -6.72
N CYS A 86 2.92 -1.16 -6.04
CA CYS A 86 2.74 -1.18 -4.60
C CYS A 86 1.34 -1.67 -4.21
N ARG A 87 1.30 -2.52 -3.18
CA ARG A 87 0.10 -2.87 -2.43
C ARG A 87 0.13 -2.08 -1.13
N CYS A 88 -0.67 -1.02 -1.08
CA CYS A 88 -0.66 -0.08 0.02
C CYS A 88 -1.17 -0.71 1.33
N THR A 89 -0.61 -0.24 2.44
CA THR A 89 -1.11 -0.53 3.77
C THR A 89 -2.36 0.33 4.06
N LYS A 90 -3.12 -0.04 5.09
CA LYS A 90 -4.33 0.70 5.48
C LYS A 90 -4.01 2.17 5.75
N GLY A 91 -4.87 3.06 5.24
CA GLY A 91 -4.75 4.50 5.40
C GLY A 91 -3.83 5.19 4.40
N TRP A 92 -3.24 4.45 3.45
CA TRP A 92 -2.35 4.99 2.44
C TRP A 92 -2.81 4.63 1.02
N THR A 93 -2.55 5.53 0.08
CA THR A 93 -2.90 5.42 -1.33
C THR A 93 -1.83 6.07 -2.20
N GLY A 94 -2.08 6.15 -3.51
CA GLY A 94 -1.14 6.64 -4.51
C GLY A 94 -0.23 5.53 -5.04
N ARG A 95 0.51 5.85 -6.11
CA ARG A 95 1.37 4.86 -6.80
C ARG A 95 2.42 4.25 -5.88
N ASN A 96 2.96 5.05 -4.97
CA ASN A 96 4.03 4.65 -4.05
C ASN A 96 3.53 4.48 -2.61
N CYS A 97 2.22 4.55 -2.36
CA CYS A 97 1.63 4.47 -1.02
C CYS A 97 2.14 5.56 -0.06
N ASP A 98 2.43 6.75 -0.58
CA ASP A 98 2.94 7.92 0.14
C ASP A 98 1.87 8.97 0.42
N GLU A 99 0.66 8.79 -0.11
CA GLU A 99 -0.47 9.68 0.11
C GLU A 99 -1.38 9.11 1.21
N MET A 100 -1.76 9.93 2.19
CA MET A 100 -2.80 9.53 3.15
C MET A 100 -4.16 9.44 2.45
N CYS A 101 -5.07 8.62 2.99
CA CYS A 101 -6.46 8.69 2.55
C CYS A 101 -7.02 10.12 2.69
N THR A 102 -7.96 10.47 1.80
CA THR A 102 -8.67 11.74 1.89
C THR A 102 -9.42 11.84 3.22
N PRO A 103 -9.71 13.07 3.72
CA PRO A 103 -10.32 13.25 5.05
C PRO A 103 -11.69 12.58 5.25
N ASP A 104 -12.34 12.14 4.17
CA ASP A 104 -13.64 11.46 4.15
C ASP A 104 -13.52 9.93 3.98
N ARG A 105 -12.29 9.38 3.96
CA ARG A 105 -12.02 7.97 3.69
C ARG A 105 -10.97 7.38 4.63
N TYR A 106 -11.03 6.06 4.85
CA TYR A 106 -10.05 5.34 5.66
C TYR A 106 -9.91 3.87 5.24
N GLY A 107 -8.99 3.15 5.89
CA GLY A 107 -8.88 1.70 5.78
C GLY A 107 -8.04 1.22 4.59
N GLN A 108 -8.25 -0.03 4.17
CA GLN A 108 -7.51 -0.61 3.04
C GLN A 108 -7.96 0.08 1.74
N ASP A 109 -6.99 0.51 0.93
CA ASP A 109 -7.23 1.19 -0.36
C ASP A 109 -8.14 2.43 -0.24
N CYS A 110 -8.26 3.01 0.97
CA CYS A 110 -9.19 4.10 1.28
C CYS A 110 -10.66 3.80 0.89
N GLY A 111 -11.06 2.53 0.93
CA GLY A 111 -12.38 2.09 0.49
C GLY A 111 -13.52 2.37 1.47
N GLU A 112 -13.21 2.68 2.74
CA GLU A 112 -14.22 2.92 3.77
C GLU A 112 -14.52 4.42 3.91
N GLU A 113 -15.79 4.77 4.13
CA GLU A 113 -16.25 6.14 4.27
C GLU A 113 -16.33 6.57 5.74
N CYS A 114 -15.81 7.76 6.03
CA CYS A 114 -15.87 8.34 7.36
C CYS A 114 -17.27 8.82 7.71
N ARG A 115 -17.74 8.43 8.91
CA ARG A 115 -19.12 8.68 9.38
C ARG A 115 -19.19 9.71 10.50
N CYS A 116 -18.10 10.41 10.77
CA CYS A 116 -18.02 11.44 11.79
C CYS A 116 -18.98 12.58 11.46
N ARG A 117 -19.73 13.05 12.46
CA ARG A 117 -20.70 14.14 12.32
C ARG A 117 -20.17 15.41 12.98
N ASN A 118 -20.94 16.50 12.85
CA ASN A 118 -20.70 17.77 13.52
C ASN A 118 -19.29 18.35 13.29
N GLY A 119 -18.74 18.17 12.10
CA GLY A 119 -17.41 18.67 11.74
C GLY A 119 -16.24 17.87 12.31
N GLY A 120 -16.49 16.66 12.84
CA GLY A 120 -15.44 15.72 13.23
C GLY A 120 -14.65 15.21 12.02
N SER A 121 -13.36 14.95 12.22
CA SER A 121 -12.48 14.28 11.26
C SER A 121 -12.31 12.82 11.63
N CYS A 122 -11.86 11.97 10.70
CA CYS A 122 -11.57 10.57 10.98
C CYS A 122 -10.09 10.26 10.83
N HIS A 123 -9.62 9.29 11.60
CA HIS A 123 -8.28 8.76 11.46
C HIS A 123 -8.17 7.90 10.21
N HIS A 124 -7.28 8.26 9.28
CA HIS A 124 -7.15 7.63 7.95
C HIS A 124 -6.91 6.11 7.98
N ILE A 125 -6.37 5.53 9.06
CA ILE A 125 -6.13 4.08 9.17
C ILE A 125 -7.34 3.36 9.77
N SER A 126 -7.93 3.89 10.84
CA SER A 126 -8.90 3.18 11.70
C SER A 126 -10.34 3.64 11.50
N GLY A 127 -10.55 4.84 10.97
CA GLY A 127 -11.85 5.49 10.85
C GLY A 127 -12.37 6.09 12.15
N GLU A 128 -11.58 6.05 13.22
CA GLU A 128 -11.93 6.64 14.52
C GLU A 128 -12.13 8.15 14.39
N CYS A 129 -13.22 8.65 14.96
CA CYS A 129 -13.56 10.06 14.87
C CYS A 129 -12.82 10.88 15.93
N HIS A 130 -12.22 11.98 15.48
CA HIS A 130 -11.79 13.08 16.32
C HIS A 130 -12.84 14.19 16.25
N CYS A 131 -13.50 14.46 17.37
CA CYS A 131 -14.63 15.37 17.40
C CYS A 131 -14.22 16.83 17.43
N ALA A 132 -15.06 17.70 16.85
CA ALA A 132 -14.91 19.14 17.01
C ALA A 132 -15.27 19.57 18.45
N PRO A 133 -14.75 20.71 18.94
CA PRO A 133 -15.07 21.19 20.27
C PRO A 133 -16.58 21.33 20.54
N GLY A 134 -17.04 20.78 21.66
CA GLY A 134 -18.47 20.74 22.00
C GLY A 134 -19.19 19.44 21.66
N TYR A 135 -18.51 18.50 20.99
CA TYR A 135 -19.06 17.19 20.63
C TYR A 135 -18.22 16.03 21.16
N THR A 136 -18.87 14.88 21.35
CA THR A 136 -18.26 13.63 21.84
C THR A 136 -18.98 12.40 21.27
N GLY A 137 -18.55 11.22 21.72
CA GLY A 137 -19.04 9.93 21.25
C GLY A 137 -18.27 9.43 20.01
N PRO A 138 -18.46 8.14 19.64
CA PRO A 138 -17.67 7.49 18.59
C PRO A 138 -17.89 8.07 17.18
N LEU A 139 -19.00 8.77 16.96
CA LEU A 139 -19.33 9.44 15.69
C LEU A 139 -19.47 10.96 15.83
N CYS A 140 -19.14 11.53 17.00
CA CYS A 140 -19.31 12.95 17.29
C CYS A 140 -20.76 13.44 17.20
N ASP A 141 -21.72 12.55 17.46
CA ASP A 141 -23.15 12.83 17.41
C ASP A 141 -23.68 13.47 18.70
N ASP A 142 -22.96 13.28 19.82
CA ASP A 142 -23.39 13.74 21.13
C ASP A 142 -22.78 15.10 21.44
N LEU A 143 -23.55 15.99 22.06
CA LEU A 143 -23.00 17.21 22.67
C LEU A 143 -22.18 16.84 23.92
N CYS A 144 -21.27 17.73 24.31
CA CYS A 144 -20.60 17.58 25.60
C CYS A 144 -21.60 17.41 26.74
N PRO A 145 -21.35 16.48 27.68
CA PRO A 145 -22.18 16.35 28.86
C PRO A 145 -22.14 17.63 29.67
N GLU A 146 -23.22 17.90 30.42
CA GLU A 146 -23.31 19.09 31.26
C GLU A 146 -22.10 19.23 32.19
N GLY A 147 -21.57 20.44 32.27
CA GLY A 147 -20.36 20.73 33.05
C GLY A 147 -19.05 20.47 32.31
N LYS A 148 -19.07 20.03 31.04
CA LYS A 148 -17.87 19.87 30.22
C LYS A 148 -17.90 20.67 28.93
N HIS A 149 -16.72 20.99 28.42
CA HIS A 149 -16.56 21.72 27.17
C HIS A 149 -15.23 21.43 26.46
N GLY A 150 -15.11 22.01 25.26
CA GLY A 150 -13.88 22.00 24.47
C GLY A 150 -13.68 20.71 23.69
N ASP A 151 -12.42 20.45 23.32
CA ASP A 151 -12.02 19.31 22.50
C ASP A 151 -12.25 17.98 23.23
N GLU A 152 -12.93 17.05 22.55
CA GLU A 152 -13.43 15.78 23.09
C GLU A 152 -14.14 15.89 24.47
N CYS A 153 -14.63 17.08 24.83
CA CYS A 153 -15.25 17.37 26.13
C CYS A 153 -14.35 17.04 27.34
N LYS A 154 -13.03 17.16 27.18
CA LYS A 154 -12.05 16.87 28.24
C LYS A 154 -11.93 17.98 29.29
N THR A 155 -12.49 19.16 29.05
CA THR A 155 -12.37 20.32 29.96
C THR A 155 -13.60 20.47 30.84
N GLU A 156 -13.40 20.58 32.15
CA GLU A 156 -14.47 20.84 33.12
C GLU A 156 -14.79 22.35 33.20
N CYS A 157 -16.08 22.67 33.25
CA CYS A 157 -16.57 24.03 33.41
C CYS A 157 -16.37 24.56 34.81
N ARG A 158 -16.11 25.86 34.93
CA ARG A 158 -15.80 26.54 36.20
C ARG A 158 -16.87 27.55 36.63
N CYS A 159 -18.09 27.36 36.14
CA CYS A 159 -19.21 28.24 36.44
C CYS A 159 -19.63 28.12 37.91
N GLN A 160 -20.02 29.24 38.52
CA GLN A 160 -20.47 29.30 39.92
C GLN A 160 -22.00 29.44 39.99
N ASN A 161 -22.56 29.29 41.19
CA ASN A 161 -23.97 29.53 41.50
C ASN A 161 -24.97 28.74 40.61
N GLY A 162 -24.58 27.55 40.15
CA GLY A 162 -25.42 26.73 39.28
C GLY A 162 -25.55 27.25 37.85
N GLY A 163 -24.65 28.13 37.40
CA GLY A 163 -24.54 28.51 35.99
C GLY A 163 -24.12 27.33 35.11
N TYR A 164 -24.55 27.34 33.86
CA TYR A 164 -24.17 26.36 32.85
C TYR A 164 -23.14 26.96 31.89
N CYS A 165 -22.40 26.12 31.17
CA CYS A 165 -21.36 26.57 30.24
C CYS A 165 -21.69 26.22 28.79
N SER A 166 -21.16 27.01 27.86
CA SER A 166 -21.08 26.66 26.45
C SER A 166 -20.27 25.37 26.28
N PRO A 167 -20.78 24.34 25.59
CA PRO A 167 -20.05 23.10 25.36
C PRO A 167 -18.83 23.30 24.44
N THR A 168 -18.84 24.33 23.59
CA THR A 168 -17.71 24.62 22.70
C THR A 168 -16.63 25.44 23.40
N THR A 169 -17.01 26.52 24.08
CA THR A 169 -16.07 27.54 24.59
C THR A 169 -15.83 27.49 26.09
N GLY A 170 -16.74 26.88 26.87
CA GLY A 170 -16.71 26.91 28.33
C GLY A 170 -17.20 28.21 28.95
N GLU A 171 -17.66 29.17 28.14
CA GLU A 171 -18.24 30.42 28.59
C GLU A 171 -19.46 30.17 29.49
N CYS A 172 -19.50 30.82 30.65
CA CYS A 172 -20.55 30.62 31.65
C CYS A 172 -21.75 31.53 31.42
N PHE A 173 -22.93 30.96 31.53
CA PHE A 173 -24.22 31.65 31.49
C PHE A 173 -24.89 31.55 32.87
N CYS A 174 -25.23 32.71 33.42
CA CYS A 174 -25.85 32.81 34.73
C CYS A 174 -27.34 32.44 34.70
N THR A 175 -27.82 31.85 35.78
CA THR A 175 -29.26 31.67 36.03
C THR A 175 -29.90 33.00 36.43
N PRO A 176 -31.23 33.15 36.29
CA PRO A 176 -31.92 34.40 36.65
C PRO A 176 -31.59 34.86 38.07
N GLY A 177 -31.22 36.14 38.23
CA GLY A 177 -30.85 36.73 39.52
C GLY A 177 -29.34 36.80 39.79
N TRP A 178 -28.49 36.35 38.87
CA TRP A 178 -27.03 36.41 38.97
C TRP A 178 -26.44 37.09 37.71
N MET A 179 -25.41 37.93 37.90
CA MET A 179 -24.63 38.59 36.83
C MET A 179 -23.14 38.33 37.06
#